data_AF-A0A7W7QF85-F1
#
_entry.id   AF-A0A7W7QF85-F1
#
_cell.length_a   1.000
_cell.length_b   1.000
_cell.length_c   1.000
_cell.angle_alpha   90.00
_cell.angle_beta   90.00
_cell.angle_gamma   90.00
#
_symmetry.space_group_name_H-M   'P 1'
#
loop_
_entity.id
_entity.type
_entity.pdbx_description
1 polymer ?
#
loop_
_entity_poly.entity_id
_entity_poly.type
_entity_poly.pdbx_seq_one_letter_code
_entity_poly.pdbx_strand_id
1 'polypeptide(L)'
;MAYSYDVKVWNIQTRAGKRGKTYRLPWSVDKERFSVGFSTFAHADSFRSDLVAASRRGEAFDVDEGLPLSMVREKQVMSWFDFAVKYIDMKWTRAAAKSRAGNADALATVTPVMFATDKGKPNARVMRRALTGWAFNTKRRDTAKPPEIERALKWVAANTLPVSRFEDVAMLRNALDALASKLDGKQAAAKTVTRKRAVLFNAPIARSRSRRCRRTTCLR
;
A
#
# COMPACT_ATOMS: atom_id res chain seq x y z
N MET A 1 -1.98 -3.63 17.83
CA MET A 1 -2.82 -2.47 17.45
C MET A 1 -3.83 -2.19 18.55
N ALA A 2 -3.30 -1.82 19.71
CA ALA A 2 -4.03 -1.04 20.69
C ALA A 2 -4.00 0.41 20.22
N TYR A 3 -5.07 1.16 20.49
CA TYR A 3 -5.17 2.58 20.15
C TYR A 3 -5.46 3.37 21.42
N SER A 4 -4.88 4.57 21.53
CA SER A 4 -5.08 5.45 22.68
C SER A 4 -5.29 6.89 22.26
N TYR A 5 -5.99 7.64 23.11
CA TYR A 5 -6.17 9.08 23.01
C TYR A 5 -5.36 9.82 24.07
N ASP A 6 -4.72 9.11 25.01
CA ASP A 6 -3.79 9.70 25.98
C ASP A 6 -2.47 10.00 25.29
N VAL A 7 -2.37 11.23 24.76
CA VAL A 7 -1.23 11.72 24.02
C VAL A 7 -0.66 12.95 24.70
N LYS A 8 0.65 12.95 24.93
CA LYS A 8 1.38 14.11 25.47
C LYS A 8 2.50 14.49 24.52
N VAL A 9 2.37 15.65 23.88
CA VAL A 9 3.39 16.20 22.97
C VAL A 9 4.18 17.28 23.71
N TRP A 10 5.50 17.09 23.84
CA TRP A 10 6.36 18.03 24.56
C TRP A 10 7.00 19.08 23.63
N ASN A 11 7.78 19.99 24.21
CA ASN A 11 8.56 20.97 23.47
C ASN A 11 9.75 20.31 22.76
N ILE A 12 10.14 20.90 21.63
CA ILE A 12 11.30 20.48 20.85
C ILE A 12 12.57 20.74 21.67
N GLN A 13 13.37 19.69 21.85
CA GLN A 13 14.66 19.75 22.52
C GLN A 13 15.75 20.07 21.49
N THR A 14 16.49 21.15 21.71
CA THR A 14 17.65 21.49 20.87
C THR A 14 18.92 20.88 21.47
N ARG A 15 19.67 20.13 20.67
CA ARG A 15 20.98 19.58 21.05
C ARG A 15 22.05 20.18 20.15
N ALA A 16 23.04 20.83 20.74
CA ALA A 16 24.22 21.28 20.02
C ALA A 16 25.30 20.19 20.05
N GLY A 17 25.85 19.84 18.89
CA GLY A 17 26.95 18.88 18.75
C GLY A 17 28.05 19.39 17.82
N LYS A 18 29.14 18.63 17.72
CA LYS A 18 30.31 19.00 16.88
C LYS A 18 30.00 19.23 15.40
N ARG A 19 28.91 18.63 14.89
CA ARG A 19 28.47 18.71 13.48
C ARG A 19 27.28 19.64 13.25
N GLY A 20 26.86 20.41 14.26
CA GLY A 20 25.71 21.32 14.17
C GLY A 20 24.62 21.05 15.21
N LYS A 21 23.46 21.69 15.04
CA LYS A 21 22.29 21.55 15.92
C LYS A 21 21.38 20.43 15.42
N THR A 22 20.88 19.59 16.33
CA THR A 22 19.82 18.61 16.08
C THR A 22 18.62 18.92 16.95
N TYR A 23 17.43 18.80 16.39
CA TYR A 23 16.17 19.10 17.06
C TYR A 23 15.43 17.80 17.31
N ARG A 24 15.21 17.44 18.58
CA ARG A 24 14.52 16.22 18.97
C ARG A 24 13.12 16.56 19.47
N LEU A 25 12.09 15.95 18.89
CA LEU A 25 10.72 16.06 19.38
C LEU A 25 10.38 14.81 20.19
N PRO A 26 10.14 14.91 21.52
CA PRO A 26 9.58 13.83 22.31
C PRO A 26 8.06 13.93 22.43
N TRP A 27 7.39 12.79 22.46
CA TRP A 27 5.96 12.67 22.80
C TRP A 27 5.66 11.29 23.39
N SER A 28 4.47 11.09 23.96
CA SER A 28 4.04 9.79 24.45
C SER A 28 2.62 9.45 24.03
N VAL A 29 2.35 8.15 23.87
CA VAL A 29 1.02 7.58 23.64
C VAL A 29 0.83 6.46 24.65
N ASP A 30 -0.23 6.50 25.45
CA ASP A 30 -0.52 5.50 26.49
C ASP A 30 0.70 5.18 27.40
N LYS A 31 1.38 6.23 27.86
CA LYS A 31 2.60 6.17 28.70
C LYS A 31 3.87 5.66 27.99
N GLU A 32 3.78 5.16 26.76
CA GLU A 32 4.94 4.79 25.96
C GLU A 32 5.58 6.03 25.32
N ARG A 33 6.91 6.15 25.43
CA ARG A 33 7.65 7.34 25.01
C ARG A 33 8.26 7.16 23.62
N PHE A 34 7.97 8.12 22.75
CA PHE A 34 8.50 8.22 21.41
C PHE A 34 9.37 9.47 21.26
N SER A 35 10.31 9.42 20.33
CA SER A 35 11.06 10.62 19.95
C SER A 35 11.65 10.50 18.56
N VAL A 36 11.66 11.61 17.82
CA VAL A 36 12.29 11.70 16.50
C VAL A 36 13.23 12.90 16.46
N GLY A 37 14.36 12.74 15.77
CA GLY A 37 15.35 13.79 15.55
C GLY A 37 15.24 14.40 14.14
N PHE A 38 15.44 15.71 14.04
CA PHE A 38 15.41 16.50 12.82
C PHE A 38 16.68 17.35 12.70
N SER A 39 17.11 17.63 11.47
CA SER A 39 18.24 18.52 11.18
C SER A 39 17.90 20.01 11.29
N THR A 40 16.63 20.37 11.13
CA THR A 40 16.16 21.76 11.19
C THR A 40 14.98 21.90 12.15
N PHE A 41 14.88 23.07 12.80
CA PHE A 41 13.81 23.36 13.77
C PHE A 41 12.44 23.39 13.09
N ALA A 42 12.35 24.00 11.90
CA ALA A 42 11.11 24.13 11.15
C ALA A 42 10.45 22.78 10.84
N HIS A 43 11.25 21.76 10.48
CA HIS A 43 10.72 20.41 10.25
C HIS A 43 10.20 19.77 11.54
N ALA A 44 10.93 19.97 12.66
CA ALA A 44 10.48 19.48 13.96
C ALA A 44 9.19 20.16 14.43
N ASP A 45 9.04 21.46 14.16
CA ASP A 45 7.86 22.24 14.56
C ASP A 45 6.63 21.98 13.69
N SER A 46 6.83 21.79 12.39
CA SER A 46 5.77 21.31 11.49
C SER A 46 5.24 19.96 11.97
N PHE A 47 6.13 18.99 12.20
CA PHE A 47 5.73 17.66 12.65
C PHE A 47 5.05 17.69 14.03
N ARG A 48 5.55 18.51 14.96
CA ARG A 48 4.90 18.74 16.26
C ARG A 48 3.49 19.30 16.09
N SER A 49 3.32 20.27 15.21
CA SER A 49 2.02 20.89 14.92
C SER A 49 1.03 19.87 14.38
N ASP A 50 1.48 18.95 13.52
CA ASP A 50 0.63 17.89 12.98
C ASP A 50 0.16 16.91 14.07
N LEU A 51 1.05 16.51 15.00
CA LEU A 51 0.68 15.66 16.15
C LEU A 51 -0.33 16.34 17.06
N VAL A 52 -0.11 17.63 17.37
CA VAL A 52 -1.02 18.43 18.19
C VAL A 52 -2.37 18.59 17.49
N ALA A 53 -2.38 18.84 16.18
CA ALA A 53 -3.59 18.97 15.40
C ALA A 53 -4.39 17.65 15.36
N ALA A 54 -3.71 16.51 15.19
CA ALA A 54 -4.35 15.19 15.24
C ALA A 54 -4.99 14.91 16.60
N SER A 55 -4.27 15.19 17.69
CA SER A 55 -4.82 15.08 19.04
C SER A 55 -6.03 15.99 19.26
N ARG A 56 -5.97 17.25 18.81
CA ARG A 56 -7.08 18.21 18.91
C ARG A 56 -8.32 17.80 18.10
N ARG A 57 -8.14 17.11 16.98
CA ARG A 57 -9.24 16.54 16.19
C ARG A 57 -9.91 15.33 16.85
N GLY A 58 -9.40 14.87 18.00
CA GLY A 58 -9.89 13.65 18.65
C GLY A 58 -9.50 12.40 17.87
N GLU A 59 -8.36 12.42 17.19
CA GLU A 59 -7.86 11.28 16.44
C GLU A 59 -7.16 10.29 17.38
N ALA A 60 -7.39 8.99 17.19
CA ALA A 60 -6.70 7.96 17.95
C ALA A 60 -5.26 7.78 17.45
N PHE A 61 -4.36 7.45 18.37
CA PHE A 61 -2.96 7.15 18.08
C PHE A 61 -2.73 5.65 18.23
N ASP A 62 -1.89 5.08 17.37
CA ASP A 62 -1.41 3.71 17.49
C ASP A 62 -0.39 3.63 18.62
N VAL A 63 -0.60 2.73 19.58
CA VAL A 63 0.30 2.58 20.74
C VAL A 63 1.65 2.01 20.32
N ASP A 64 1.69 1.13 19.31
CA ASP A 64 2.91 0.46 18.87
C ASP A 64 3.81 1.43 18.06
N GLU A 65 3.22 2.28 17.21
CA GLU A 65 3.95 3.26 16.39
C GLU A 65 4.08 4.66 17.03
N GLY A 66 3.23 4.98 17.99
CA GLY A 66 3.16 6.30 18.62
C GLY A 66 2.60 7.40 17.71
N LEU A 67 1.99 7.06 16.57
CA LEU A 67 1.54 8.04 15.57
C LEU A 67 0.02 8.09 15.45
N PRO A 68 -0.56 9.22 15.01
CA PRO A 68 -1.97 9.30 14.64
C PRO A 68 -2.33 8.26 13.59
N LEU A 69 -3.55 7.72 13.66
CA LEU A 69 -4.02 6.72 12.70
C LEU A 69 -3.96 7.18 11.23
N SER A 70 -4.19 8.46 10.94
CA SER A 70 -4.04 9.07 9.61
C SER A 70 -2.61 8.94 9.12
N MET A 71 -1.64 9.31 9.95
CA MET A 71 -0.21 9.20 9.63
C MET A 71 0.24 7.74 9.52
N VAL A 72 -0.27 6.83 10.37
CA VAL A 72 0.02 5.39 10.24
C VAL A 72 -0.53 4.85 8.92
N ARG A 73 -1.73 5.28 8.49
CA ARG A 73 -2.28 4.91 7.18
C ARG A 73 -1.44 5.46 6.03
N GLU A 74 -0.95 6.69 6.13
CA GLU A 74 -0.02 7.28 5.16
C GLU A 74 1.36 6.61 5.15
N LYS A 75 1.82 6.07 6.28
CA LYS A 75 3.03 5.25 6.36
C LYS A 75 2.81 3.86 5.76
N GLN A 76 1.62 3.30 5.92
CA GLN A 76 1.20 2.01 5.37
C GLN A 76 0.74 2.11 3.92
N VAL A 77 1.33 3.03 3.16
CA VAL A 77 1.07 3.22 1.74
C VAL A 77 1.71 2.07 0.96
N MET A 78 1.00 0.94 0.92
CA MET A 78 1.39 -0.24 0.16
C MET A 78 1.38 0.09 -1.33
N SER A 79 2.50 -0.20 -2.02
CA SER A 79 2.55 -0.07 -3.47
C SER A 79 1.51 -0.97 -4.12
N TRP A 80 0.96 -0.56 -5.27
CA TRP A 80 0.06 -1.43 -6.04
C TRP A 80 0.72 -2.77 -6.38
N PHE A 81 2.02 -2.77 -6.69
CA PHE A 81 2.74 -3.98 -7.04
C PHE A 81 2.81 -4.97 -5.87
N ASP A 82 3.19 -4.51 -4.67
CA ASP A 82 3.26 -5.37 -3.48
C ASP A 82 1.89 -5.91 -3.09
N PHE A 83 0.86 -5.07 -3.21
CA PHE A 83 -0.51 -5.46 -2.99
C PHE A 83 -0.96 -6.55 -3.98
N ALA A 84 -0.67 -6.39 -5.27
CA ALA A 84 -1.02 -7.35 -6.31
C ALA A 84 -0.35 -8.71 -6.07
N VAL A 85 0.92 -8.70 -5.64
CA VAL A 85 1.67 -9.90 -5.24
C VAL A 85 1.00 -10.60 -4.05
N LYS A 86 0.72 -9.85 -2.96
CA LYS A 86 0.03 -10.39 -1.76
C LYS A 86 -1.37 -10.94 -2.08
N TYR A 87 -2.12 -10.27 -2.96
CA TYR A 87 -3.44 -10.73 -3.38
C TYR A 87 -3.36 -12.07 -4.12
N ILE A 88 -2.38 -12.23 -5.02
CA ILE A 88 -2.15 -13.49 -5.72
C ILE A 88 -1.82 -14.59 -4.71
N ASP A 89 -0.92 -14.34 -3.76
CA ASP A 89 -0.53 -15.33 -2.75
C ASP A 89 -1.74 -15.81 -1.93
N MET A 90 -2.57 -14.87 -1.49
CA MET A 90 -3.81 -15.16 -0.78
C MET A 90 -4.77 -16.03 -1.60
N LYS A 91 -4.91 -15.77 -2.91
CA LYS A 91 -5.85 -16.50 -3.77
C LYS A 91 -5.28 -17.81 -4.33
N TRP A 92 -3.95 -17.94 -4.40
CA TRP A 92 -3.30 -19.01 -5.16
C TRP A 92 -3.67 -20.41 -4.67
N THR A 93 -3.68 -20.63 -3.35
CA THR A 93 -3.95 -21.95 -2.74
C THR A 93 -5.36 -22.45 -3.04
N ARG A 94 -6.35 -21.54 -3.07
CA ARG A 94 -7.78 -21.88 -3.25
C ARG A 94 -8.28 -21.75 -4.70
N ALA A 95 -7.50 -21.13 -5.57
CA ALA A 95 -7.91 -20.89 -6.96
C ALA A 95 -7.56 -22.08 -7.88
N ALA A 96 -8.48 -22.46 -8.76
CA ALA A 96 -8.20 -23.37 -9.87
C ALA A 96 -7.17 -22.76 -10.85
N ALA A 97 -6.46 -23.59 -11.63
CA ALA A 97 -5.41 -23.14 -12.55
C ALA A 97 -5.89 -22.02 -13.51
N LYS A 98 -7.07 -22.17 -14.10
CA LYS A 98 -7.67 -21.16 -15.00
C LYS A 98 -8.01 -19.85 -14.28
N SER A 99 -8.36 -19.93 -13.00
CA SER A 99 -8.63 -18.75 -12.16
C SER A 99 -7.33 -18.05 -11.74
N ARG A 100 -6.25 -18.79 -11.44
CA ARG A 100 -4.92 -18.22 -11.18
C ARG A 100 -4.42 -17.41 -12.38
N ALA A 101 -4.48 -17.99 -13.57
CA ALA A 101 -4.13 -17.30 -14.82
C ALA A 101 -5.01 -16.07 -15.07
N GLY A 102 -6.32 -16.17 -14.79
CA GLY A 102 -7.26 -15.05 -14.89
C GLY A 102 -6.95 -13.90 -13.93
N ASN A 103 -6.57 -14.20 -12.69
CA ASN A 103 -6.19 -13.20 -11.68
C ASN A 103 -4.88 -12.50 -12.08
N ALA A 104 -3.86 -13.28 -12.49
CA ALA A 104 -2.59 -12.74 -12.97
C ALA A 104 -2.79 -11.83 -14.19
N ASP A 105 -3.65 -12.23 -15.14
CA ASP A 105 -3.96 -11.45 -16.33
C ASP A 105 -4.71 -10.14 -16.00
N ALA A 106 -5.65 -10.19 -15.05
CA ALA A 106 -6.38 -9.01 -14.60
C ALA A 106 -5.42 -7.98 -13.95
N LEU A 107 -4.58 -8.42 -13.01
CA LEU A 107 -3.64 -7.55 -12.32
C LEU A 107 -2.59 -6.99 -13.29
N ALA A 108 -2.05 -7.82 -14.19
CA ALA A 108 -1.10 -7.36 -15.20
C ALA A 108 -1.70 -6.37 -16.20
N THR A 109 -3.03 -6.36 -16.38
CA THR A 109 -3.73 -5.37 -17.21
C THR A 109 -3.87 -4.04 -16.48
N VAL A 110 -4.06 -4.04 -15.16
CA VAL A 110 -4.22 -2.82 -14.35
C VAL A 110 -2.88 -2.17 -14.01
N THR A 111 -1.83 -2.96 -13.78
CA THR A 111 -0.51 -2.45 -13.35
C THR A 111 0.02 -1.29 -14.19
N PRO A 112 -0.08 -1.26 -15.52
CA PRO A 112 0.39 -0.13 -16.31
C PRO A 112 -0.32 1.20 -16.07
N VAL A 113 -1.58 1.18 -15.62
CA VAL A 113 -2.35 2.38 -15.25
C VAL A 113 -1.83 2.97 -13.93
N MET A 114 -1.24 2.12 -13.08
CA MET A 114 -0.74 2.48 -11.76
C MET A 114 0.72 2.92 -11.77
N PHE A 115 1.31 3.25 -12.93
CA PHE A 115 2.68 3.76 -12.96
C PHE A 115 2.74 5.25 -12.66
N ALA A 116 3.73 5.64 -11.85
CA ALA A 116 4.02 7.02 -11.54
C ALA A 116 4.77 7.74 -12.67
N THR A 117 5.42 6.98 -13.56
CA THR A 117 6.20 7.50 -14.69
C THR A 117 6.29 6.48 -15.82
N ASP A 118 6.44 6.97 -17.06
CA ASP A 118 6.78 6.16 -18.22
C ASP A 118 8.28 6.19 -18.56
N LYS A 119 9.08 7.00 -17.84
CA LYS A 119 10.52 7.12 -18.10
C LYS A 119 11.25 5.82 -17.78
N GLY A 120 11.95 5.27 -18.78
CA GLY A 120 12.68 4.01 -18.64
C GLY A 120 11.78 2.76 -18.56
N LYS A 121 10.50 2.90 -18.94
CA LYS A 121 9.54 1.80 -18.93
C LYS A 121 9.99 0.64 -19.82
N PRO A 122 10.05 -0.59 -19.29
CA PRO A 122 10.33 -1.78 -20.09
C PRO A 122 9.28 -1.98 -21.19
N ASN A 123 9.67 -2.68 -22.27
CA ASN A 123 8.75 -3.04 -23.34
C ASN A 123 7.49 -3.74 -22.80
N ALA A 124 6.31 -3.36 -23.31
CA ALA A 124 5.02 -3.86 -22.82
C ALA A 124 4.89 -5.39 -22.83
N ARG A 125 5.47 -6.08 -23.83
CA ARG A 125 5.48 -7.55 -23.91
C ARG A 125 6.37 -8.16 -22.83
N VAL A 126 7.56 -7.60 -22.62
CA VAL A 126 8.50 -8.04 -21.57
C VAL A 126 7.89 -7.83 -20.19
N MET A 127 7.26 -6.68 -19.96
CA MET A 127 6.59 -6.36 -18.72
C MET A 127 5.41 -7.29 -18.43
N ARG A 128 4.55 -7.55 -19.42
CA ARG A 128 3.44 -8.49 -19.24
C ARG A 128 3.95 -9.90 -18.92
N ARG A 129 4.98 -10.36 -19.65
CA ARG A 129 5.65 -11.64 -19.40
C ARG A 129 6.28 -11.70 -18.01
N ALA A 130 6.91 -10.62 -17.55
CA ALA A 130 7.48 -10.53 -16.20
C ALA A 130 6.41 -10.64 -15.12
N LEU A 131 5.30 -9.91 -15.27
CA LEU A 131 4.20 -9.90 -14.33
C LEU A 131 3.45 -11.24 -14.28
N THR A 132 2.97 -11.75 -15.41
CA THR A 132 2.16 -12.99 -15.44
C THR A 132 3.00 -14.25 -15.30
N GLY A 133 4.23 -14.24 -15.83
CA GLY A 133 5.12 -15.38 -15.82
C GLY A 133 5.85 -15.58 -14.49
N TRP A 134 6.20 -14.50 -13.79
CA TRP A 134 7.00 -14.56 -12.54
C TRP A 134 6.29 -13.91 -11.35
N ALA A 135 6.03 -12.60 -11.35
CA ALA A 135 5.55 -11.91 -10.15
C ALA A 135 4.20 -12.47 -9.64
N PHE A 136 3.26 -12.73 -10.55
CA PHE A 136 1.92 -13.26 -10.25
C PHE A 136 1.83 -14.78 -10.39
N ASN A 137 2.97 -15.48 -10.39
CA ASN A 137 3.05 -16.93 -10.37
C ASN A 137 3.87 -17.39 -9.16
N THR A 138 3.19 -17.79 -8.08
CA THR A 138 3.85 -18.11 -6.82
C THR A 138 4.86 -19.26 -6.94
N LYS A 139 4.64 -20.23 -7.85
CA LYS A 139 5.57 -21.35 -8.08
C LYS A 139 6.83 -20.94 -8.82
N ARG A 140 6.76 -19.90 -9.66
CA ARG A 140 7.87 -19.46 -10.53
C ARG A 140 8.56 -18.21 -10.00
N ARG A 141 7.96 -17.52 -9.03
CA ARG A 141 8.44 -16.24 -8.50
C ARG A 141 9.88 -16.28 -8.04
N ASP A 142 10.30 -17.34 -7.34
CA ASP A 142 11.64 -17.44 -6.76
C ASP A 142 12.63 -18.21 -7.65
N THR A 143 12.18 -18.66 -8.82
CA THR A 143 13.08 -19.27 -9.82
C THR A 143 13.99 -18.23 -10.47
N ALA A 144 15.09 -18.70 -11.06
CA ALA A 144 16.00 -17.86 -11.83
C ALA A 144 15.26 -17.09 -12.92
N LYS A 145 15.56 -15.80 -13.03
CA LYS A 145 14.90 -14.87 -13.96
C LYS A 145 15.89 -14.48 -15.04
N PRO A 146 15.48 -14.43 -16.32
CA PRO A 146 16.26 -13.76 -17.34
C PRO A 146 16.53 -12.30 -16.94
N PRO A 147 17.70 -11.72 -17.23
CA PRO A 147 18.06 -10.37 -16.81
C PRO A 147 17.07 -9.28 -17.26
N GLU A 148 16.41 -9.48 -18.41
CA GLU A 148 15.34 -8.59 -18.89
C GLU A 148 14.09 -8.60 -18.00
N ILE A 149 13.74 -9.75 -17.44
CA ILE A 149 12.56 -9.92 -16.57
C ILE A 149 12.85 -9.35 -15.19
N GLU A 150 14.05 -9.61 -14.66
CA GLU A 150 14.46 -9.07 -13.36
C GLU A 150 14.51 -7.54 -13.38
N ARG A 151 15.12 -6.94 -14.42
CA ARG A 151 15.11 -5.49 -14.63
C ARG A 151 13.69 -4.94 -14.74
N ALA A 152 12.80 -5.62 -15.46
CA ALA A 152 11.42 -5.18 -15.58
C ALA A 152 10.68 -5.21 -14.23
N LEU A 153 10.84 -6.27 -13.43
CA LEU A 153 10.22 -6.36 -12.11
C LEU A 153 10.77 -5.32 -11.14
N LYS A 154 12.09 -5.09 -11.15
CA LYS A 154 12.71 -4.03 -10.34
C LYS A 154 12.18 -2.65 -10.71
N TRP A 155 12.02 -2.38 -12.00
CA TRP A 155 11.42 -1.13 -12.47
C TRP A 155 9.97 -0.99 -12.03
N VAL A 156 9.15 -2.04 -12.17
CA VAL A 156 7.74 -2.02 -11.74
C VAL A 156 7.65 -1.74 -10.24
N ALA A 157 8.41 -2.45 -9.41
CA ALA A 157 8.38 -2.26 -7.96
C ALA A 157 8.73 -0.82 -7.53
N ALA A 158 9.66 -0.18 -8.24
CA ALA A 158 10.09 1.18 -7.94
C ALA A 158 9.15 2.28 -8.48
N ASN A 159 8.36 1.99 -9.52
CA ASN A 159 7.61 3.00 -10.27
C ASN A 159 6.08 2.83 -10.19
N THR A 160 5.56 1.95 -9.33
CA THR A 160 4.12 1.85 -9.09
C THR A 160 3.64 2.80 -8.00
N LEU A 161 2.51 3.45 -8.27
CA LEU A 161 1.73 4.23 -7.33
C LEU A 161 1.15 3.35 -6.21
N PRO A 162 0.82 3.96 -5.06
CA PRO A 162 0.18 3.23 -3.98
C PRO A 162 -1.26 2.85 -4.24
N VAL A 163 -1.75 1.85 -3.52
CA VAL A 163 -3.15 1.39 -3.61
C VAL A 163 -4.15 2.50 -3.27
N SER A 164 -3.78 3.42 -2.38
CA SER A 164 -4.61 4.58 -2.02
C SER A 164 -4.97 5.47 -3.21
N ARG A 165 -4.21 5.42 -4.32
CA ARG A 165 -4.58 6.14 -5.55
C ARG A 165 -5.90 5.69 -6.18
N PHE A 166 -6.43 4.52 -5.82
CA PHE A 166 -7.77 4.12 -6.25
C PHE A 166 -8.92 4.86 -5.55
N GLU A 167 -8.64 5.67 -4.53
CA GLU A 167 -9.62 6.59 -3.94
C GLU A 167 -9.98 7.73 -4.92
N ASP A 168 -9.07 8.04 -5.86
CA ASP A 168 -9.34 8.96 -6.96
C ASP A 168 -10.24 8.28 -8.00
N VAL A 169 -11.42 8.88 -8.22
CA VAL A 169 -12.42 8.39 -9.16
C VAL A 169 -11.88 8.31 -10.60
N ALA A 170 -11.02 9.23 -11.01
CA ALA A 170 -10.42 9.21 -12.34
C ALA A 170 -9.48 8.01 -12.51
N MET A 171 -8.66 7.74 -11.48
CA MET A 171 -7.77 6.58 -11.47
C MET A 171 -8.55 5.27 -11.52
N LEU A 172 -9.62 5.17 -10.73
CA LEU A 172 -10.49 3.99 -10.71
C LEU A 172 -11.16 3.77 -12.07
N ARG A 173 -11.67 4.83 -12.72
CA ARG A 173 -12.26 4.74 -14.07
C ARG A 173 -11.22 4.25 -15.09
N ASN A 174 -10.04 4.85 -15.12
CA ASN A 174 -8.96 4.45 -16.04
C ASN A 174 -8.58 2.97 -15.89
N ALA A 175 -8.52 2.47 -14.66
CA ALA A 175 -8.26 1.05 -14.42
C ALA A 175 -9.41 0.16 -14.90
N LEU A 176 -10.66 0.56 -14.69
CA LEU A 176 -11.84 -0.17 -15.17
C LEU A 176 -11.91 -0.18 -16.71
N ASP A 177 -11.53 0.92 -17.36
CA ASP A 177 -11.49 1.05 -18.82
C ASP A 177 -10.37 0.21 -19.43
N ALA A 178 -9.20 0.16 -18.77
CA ALA A 178 -8.12 -0.75 -19.14
C ALA A 178 -8.55 -2.22 -19.03
N LEU A 179 -9.37 -2.58 -18.04
CA LEU A 179 -9.96 -3.92 -17.92
C LEU A 179 -11.03 -4.22 -18.99
N ALA A 180 -11.70 -3.19 -19.51
CA ALA A 180 -12.70 -3.29 -20.57
C ALA A 180 -12.07 -3.43 -21.97
N SER A 181 -10.77 -3.17 -22.10
CA SER A 181 -10.05 -3.17 -23.37
C SER A 181 -9.12 -4.39 -23.51
N LYS A 182 -8.94 -4.87 -24.75
CA LYS A 182 -7.92 -5.86 -25.11
C LYS A 182 -6.56 -5.16 -25.29
N LEU A 183 -5.50 -5.97 -25.34
CA LEU A 183 -4.16 -5.51 -25.72
C LEU A 183 -4.14 -4.80 -27.08
N ASP A 184 -5.01 -5.21 -28.00
CA ASP A 184 -5.11 -4.65 -29.35
C ASP A 184 -6.04 -3.41 -29.42
N GLY A 185 -6.38 -2.81 -28.27
CA GLY A 185 -7.25 -1.63 -28.17
C GLY A 185 -8.75 -1.88 -28.42
N LYS A 186 -9.11 -3.06 -28.94
CA LYS A 186 -10.52 -3.47 -29.15
C LYS A 186 -11.21 -3.80 -27.83
N GLN A 187 -12.53 -3.68 -27.77
CA GLN A 187 -13.31 -4.06 -26.59
C GLN A 187 -13.12 -5.55 -26.23
N ALA A 188 -12.95 -5.82 -24.95
CA ALA A 188 -12.94 -7.16 -24.39
C ALA A 188 -14.36 -7.72 -24.30
N ALA A 189 -14.51 -9.04 -24.43
CA ALA A 189 -15.81 -9.69 -24.29
C ALA A 189 -16.42 -9.40 -22.90
N ALA A 190 -17.73 -9.10 -22.82
CA ALA A 190 -18.40 -8.71 -21.59
C ALA A 190 -18.14 -9.66 -20.41
N LYS A 191 -18.18 -10.98 -20.64
CA LYS A 191 -17.87 -12.01 -19.63
C LYS A 191 -16.44 -11.90 -19.07
N THR A 192 -15.48 -11.52 -19.92
CA THR A 192 -14.09 -11.27 -19.53
C THR A 192 -13.97 -10.01 -18.68
N VAL A 193 -14.66 -8.94 -19.09
CA VAL A 193 -14.69 -7.66 -18.35
C VAL A 193 -15.29 -7.87 -16.97
N THR A 194 -16.44 -8.52 -16.85
CA THR A 194 -17.09 -8.81 -15.56
C THR A 194 -16.17 -9.63 -14.64
N ARG A 195 -15.51 -10.66 -15.18
CA ARG A 195 -14.55 -11.47 -14.41
C ARG A 195 -13.36 -10.65 -13.91
N LYS A 196 -12.77 -9.81 -14.77
CA LYS A 196 -11.62 -8.97 -14.39
C LYS A 196 -12.01 -7.87 -13.39
N ARG A 197 -13.17 -7.24 -13.57
CA ARG A 197 -13.75 -6.29 -12.60
C ARG A 197 -13.92 -6.94 -11.24
N ALA A 198 -14.46 -8.16 -11.19
CA ALA A 198 -14.61 -8.89 -9.93
C ALA A 198 -13.26 -9.14 -9.20
N VAL A 199 -12.16 -9.33 -9.94
CA VAL A 199 -10.82 -9.42 -9.34
C VAL A 199 -10.42 -8.08 -8.72
N LEU A 200 -10.58 -6.98 -9.45
CA LEU A 200 -10.26 -5.63 -8.96
C LEU A 200 -11.10 -5.23 -7.74
N PHE A 201 -12.40 -5.52 -7.70
CA PHE A 201 -13.26 -5.22 -6.55
C PHE A 201 -13.07 -6.17 -5.37
N ASN A 202 -12.66 -7.42 -5.61
CA ASN A 202 -12.30 -8.35 -4.54
C ASN A 202 -10.90 -8.08 -3.95
N ALA A 203 -10.05 -7.32 -4.65
CA ALA A 203 -8.72 -7.00 -4.20
C ALA A 203 -8.71 -6.07 -2.97
N PRO A 204 -9.44 -4.95 -2.91
CA PRO A 204 -9.38 -4.01 -1.78
C PRO A 204 -10.10 -4.49 -0.51
N ILE A 205 -10.73 -5.68 -0.49
CA ILE A 205 -11.40 -6.22 0.70
C ILE A 205 -10.55 -7.32 1.34
N ALA A 206 -9.28 -7.02 1.60
CA ALA A 206 -8.60 -7.58 2.76
C ALA A 206 -8.85 -6.66 3.97
N ARG A 207 -10.12 -6.31 4.23
CA ARG A 207 -10.51 -5.87 5.57
C ARG A 207 -10.16 -7.02 6.50
N SER A 208 -9.32 -6.75 7.49
CA SER A 208 -9.25 -7.57 8.68
C SER A 208 -10.68 -7.80 9.16
N ARG A 209 -11.20 -9.02 8.94
CA ARG A 209 -12.40 -9.48 9.64
C ARG A 209 -11.97 -9.66 11.09
N SER A 210 -11.86 -8.57 11.85
CA SER A 210 -11.98 -8.66 13.29
C SER A 210 -13.40 -9.14 13.54
N ARG A 211 -13.52 -10.45 13.78
CA ARG A 211 -14.73 -11.03 14.35
C ARG A 211 -14.94 -10.29 15.66
N ARG A 212 -15.86 -9.33 15.66
CA ARG A 212 -16.38 -8.71 16.88
C ARG A 212 -17.16 -9.81 17.60
N CYS A 213 -16.47 -10.61 18.39
CA CYS A 213 -17.08 -11.53 19.33
C CYS A 213 -17.68 -10.68 20.45
N ARG A 214 -18.92 -10.22 20.25
CA ARG A 214 -19.75 -9.77 21.37
C ARG A 214 -20.30 -11.04 22.02
N ARG A 215 -19.77 -11.41 23.18
CA ARG A 215 -20.56 -12.03 24.24
C ARG A 215 -20.07 -11.47 25.58
N THR A 216 -20.79 -10.45 26.01
CA THR A 216 -20.82 -9.93 27.37
C THR A 216 -21.13 -11.08 28.31
N THR A 217 -20.28 -11.25 29.31
CA THR A 217 -20.45 -12.12 30.46
C THR A 217 -21.77 -11.79 31.15
N CYS A 218 -22.63 -12.79 31.24
CA CYS A 218 -23.78 -12.81 32.12
C CYS A 218 -23.29 -13.44 33.43
N LEU A 219 -23.15 -12.64 34.50
CA LEU A 219 -23.08 -13.15 35.87
C LEU A 219 -23.88 -12.19 36.75
N ARG A 220 -25.01 -12.72 37.24
CA ARG A 220 -25.58 -12.34 38.53
C ARG A 220 -24.67 -12.87 39.64
#